data_AF-A0A7K9HCG1-F1
#
_entry.id   AF-A0A7K9HCG1-F1
#
_cell.length_a   1.000
_cell.length_b   1.000
_cell.length_c   1.000
_cell.angle_alpha   90.00
_cell.angle_beta   90.00
_cell.angle_gamma   90.00
#
_symmetry.space_group_name_H-M   'P 1'
#
loop_
_entity.id
_entity.type
_entity.pdbx_description
1 polymer ?
#
loop_
_entity_poly.entity_id
_entity_poly.type
_entity_poly.pdbx_seq_one_letter_code
_entity_poly.pdbx_strand_id
1 'polypeptide(L)'
;MEERKVTEEEEKDEDEEEEEAESELARQFLQLEKEHSALLKTLPPFGEPVSHVYHPLDYAWEPHCCFVKRYCHSPKRVLFLGMNPGPFGMAQTGVPFGEARHVRDWLGVSGEVHKPPREHPKRPVLGLSCPRSEVS
;
A
#
# COMPACT_ATOMS: atom_id res chain seq x y z
N MET A 1 0.91 47.20 -18.19
CA MET A 1 0.83 45.73 -18.14
C MET A 1 2.19 45.30 -17.62
N GLU A 2 2.29 45.14 -16.30
CA GLU A 2 3.54 44.75 -15.66
C GLU A 2 3.36 43.30 -15.26
N GLU A 3 3.97 42.42 -16.04
CA GLU A 3 4.01 40.99 -15.74
C GLU A 3 4.79 40.81 -14.44
N ARG A 4 4.12 40.26 -13.43
CA ARG A 4 4.76 39.86 -12.17
C ARG A 4 5.79 38.79 -12.50
N LYS A 5 7.05 39.15 -12.34
CA LYS A 5 8.18 38.22 -12.35
C LYS A 5 8.21 37.56 -10.98
N VAL A 6 7.60 36.37 -10.88
CA VAL A 6 7.77 35.48 -9.71
C VAL A 6 9.27 35.17 -9.62
N THR A 7 9.84 35.30 -8.43
CA THR A 7 11.29 35.13 -8.21
C THR A 7 11.62 33.66 -7.97
N GLU A 8 12.75 33.17 -8.48
CA GLU A 8 13.24 31.79 -8.35
C GLU A 8 13.34 31.29 -6.89
N GLU A 9 13.43 32.20 -5.91
CA GLU A 9 13.41 31.87 -4.48
C GLU A 9 11.99 31.56 -3.97
N GLU A 10 10.95 32.23 -4.49
CA GLU A 10 9.55 31.95 -4.13
C GLU A 10 9.10 30.61 -4.74
N GLU A 11 9.51 30.29 -5.98
CA GLU A 11 9.22 28.98 -6.60
C GLU A 11 9.90 27.82 -5.85
N LYS A 12 11.11 28.04 -5.34
CA LYS A 12 11.88 27.01 -4.63
C LYS A 12 11.34 26.74 -3.22
N ASP A 13 10.85 27.76 -2.54
CA ASP A 13 10.19 27.61 -1.23
C ASP A 13 8.80 26.96 -1.39
N GLU A 14 8.07 27.25 -2.47
CA GLU A 14 6.80 26.57 -2.81
C GLU A 14 7.02 25.08 -3.16
N ASP A 15 8.06 24.75 -3.93
CA ASP A 15 8.41 23.36 -4.28
C ASP A 15 8.80 22.53 -3.03
N GLU A 16 9.51 23.13 -2.07
CA GLU A 16 9.91 22.48 -0.81
C GLU A 16 8.71 22.30 0.16
N GLU A 17 7.82 23.30 0.27
CA GLU A 17 6.57 23.18 1.05
C GLU A 17 5.60 22.16 0.41
N GLU A 18 5.53 22.10 -0.91
CA GLU A 18 4.78 21.07 -1.63
C GLU A 18 5.41 19.68 -1.35
N GLU A 19 6.71 19.46 -1.54
CA GLU A 19 7.35 18.16 -1.25
C GLU A 19 7.17 17.70 0.22
N GLU A 20 7.21 18.63 1.19
CA GLU A 20 6.94 18.33 2.60
C GLU A 20 5.46 17.96 2.84
N ALA A 21 4.52 18.69 2.23
CA ALA A 21 3.09 18.39 2.29
C ALA A 21 2.72 17.08 1.54
N GLU A 22 3.43 16.79 0.44
CA GLU A 22 3.31 15.58 -0.37
C GLU A 22 3.73 14.34 0.42
N SER A 23 4.81 14.46 1.21
CA SER A 23 5.26 13.46 2.17
C SER A 23 4.25 13.24 3.30
N GLU A 24 3.56 14.30 3.73
CA GLU A 24 2.61 14.28 4.83
C GLU A 24 1.32 13.51 4.52
N LEU A 25 0.74 13.63 3.32
CA LEU A 25 -0.48 12.88 2.96
C LEU A 25 -0.25 11.36 2.99
N ALA A 26 0.83 10.89 2.36
CA ALA A 26 1.20 9.47 2.37
C ALA A 26 1.46 8.99 3.80
N ARG A 27 2.09 9.83 4.64
CA ARG A 27 2.33 9.53 6.06
C ARG A 27 1.02 9.40 6.84
N GLN A 28 0.08 10.32 6.66
CA GLN A 28 -1.24 10.28 7.30
C GLN A 28 -2.03 9.03 6.86
N PHE A 29 -2.01 8.70 5.56
CA PHE A 29 -2.67 7.50 5.03
C PHE A 29 -2.12 6.22 5.69
N LEU A 30 -0.80 6.06 5.71
CA LEU A 30 -0.14 4.90 6.35
C LEU A 30 -0.40 4.86 7.87
N GLN A 31 -0.52 6.01 8.52
CA GLN A 31 -0.85 6.09 9.94
C GLN A 31 -2.29 5.60 10.20
N LEU A 32 -3.25 6.03 9.39
CA LEU A 32 -4.64 5.56 9.46
C LEU A 32 -4.73 4.05 9.24
N GLU A 33 -3.96 3.49 8.30
CA GLU A 33 -3.92 2.05 8.07
C GLU A 33 -3.33 1.28 9.26
N LYS A 34 -2.30 1.81 9.92
CA LYS A 34 -1.74 1.21 11.15
C LYS A 34 -2.76 1.23 12.29
N GLU A 35 -3.45 2.34 12.49
CA GLU A 35 -4.49 2.48 13.52
C GLU A 35 -5.65 1.52 13.24
N HIS A 36 -6.12 1.46 11.99
CA HIS A 36 -7.15 0.50 11.58
C HIS A 36 -6.69 -0.95 11.78
N SER A 37 -5.44 -1.26 11.41
CA SER A 37 -4.85 -2.58 11.59
C SER A 37 -4.76 -2.96 13.07
N ALA A 38 -4.44 -2.01 13.95
CA ALA A 38 -4.46 -2.20 15.38
C ALA A 38 -5.87 -2.51 15.90
N LEU A 39 -6.90 -1.78 15.42
CA LEU A 39 -8.29 -2.04 15.77
C LEU A 39 -8.75 -3.44 15.32
N LEU A 40 -8.43 -3.86 14.09
CA LEU A 40 -8.77 -5.20 13.58
C LEU A 40 -8.15 -6.31 14.44
N LYS A 41 -6.95 -6.10 14.98
CA LYS A 41 -6.28 -7.06 15.87
C LYS A 41 -6.95 -7.19 17.24
N THR A 42 -7.82 -6.26 17.62
CA THR A 42 -8.59 -6.35 18.88
C THR A 42 -9.85 -7.21 18.76
N LEU A 43 -10.22 -7.61 17.54
CA LEU A 43 -11.40 -8.44 17.32
C LEU A 43 -11.25 -9.79 18.02
N PRO A 44 -12.33 -10.36 18.57
CA PRO A 44 -12.29 -11.70 19.13
C PRO A 44 -11.94 -12.73 18.04
N PRO A 45 -11.45 -13.92 18.42
CA PRO A 45 -11.21 -14.99 17.46
C PRO A 45 -12.48 -15.29 16.63
N PHE A 46 -12.32 -15.38 15.31
CA PHE A 46 -13.44 -15.49 14.36
C PHE A 46 -14.25 -16.80 14.49
N GLY A 47 -13.69 -17.84 15.11
CA GLY A 47 -14.35 -19.15 15.23
C GLY A 47 -14.58 -19.85 13.89
N GLU A 48 -15.23 -21.02 13.92
CA GLU A 48 -15.60 -21.74 12.70
C GLU A 48 -16.59 -20.93 11.84
N PRO A 49 -16.47 -20.93 10.50
CA PRO A 49 -15.58 -21.76 9.66
C PRO A 49 -14.19 -21.12 9.37
N VAL A 50 -13.83 -20.04 10.07
CA VAL A 50 -12.59 -19.29 9.81
C VAL A 50 -11.41 -20.00 10.46
N SER A 51 -10.59 -20.68 9.64
CA SER A 51 -9.40 -21.40 10.10
C SER A 51 -8.10 -20.59 10.04
N HIS A 52 -8.03 -19.59 9.16
CA HIS A 52 -6.83 -18.78 8.92
C HIS A 52 -7.23 -17.33 8.63
N VAL A 53 -6.44 -16.40 9.14
CA VAL A 53 -6.59 -14.96 8.90
C VAL A 53 -5.24 -14.41 8.48
N TYR A 54 -5.19 -13.80 7.30
CA TYR A 54 -3.98 -13.18 6.78
C TYR A 54 -4.17 -11.66 6.82
N HIS A 55 -3.15 -10.96 7.29
CA HIS A 55 -3.13 -9.50 7.33
C HIS A 55 -1.92 -9.00 6.51
N PRO A 56 -2.09 -8.70 5.21
CA PRO A 56 -0.98 -8.31 4.35
C PRO A 56 -0.26 -7.04 4.80
N LEU A 57 -0.96 -6.11 5.44
CA LEU A 57 -0.37 -4.90 6.02
C LEU A 57 0.58 -5.19 7.20
N ASP A 58 0.66 -6.43 7.70
CA ASP A 58 1.70 -6.83 8.64
C ASP A 58 2.93 -7.38 7.91
N TYR A 59 2.74 -8.42 7.08
CA TYR A 59 3.86 -9.17 6.50
C TYR A 59 4.35 -8.64 5.15
N ALA A 60 3.58 -7.80 4.46
CA ALA A 60 3.93 -7.14 3.20
C ALA A 60 3.94 -5.61 3.35
N TRP A 61 4.27 -5.13 4.56
CA TRP A 61 4.24 -3.70 4.89
C TRP A 61 5.23 -2.87 4.07
N GLU A 62 6.42 -3.40 3.78
CA GLU A 62 7.44 -2.68 3.00
C GLU A 62 6.98 -2.34 1.57
N PRO A 63 6.55 -3.31 0.73
CA PRO A 63 6.05 -2.99 -0.60
C PRO A 63 4.76 -2.15 -0.55
N HIS A 64 3.91 -2.35 0.45
CA HIS A 64 2.74 -1.49 0.65
C HIS A 64 3.13 -0.03 0.93
N CYS A 65 4.08 0.21 1.84
CA CYS A 65 4.65 1.55 2.08
C CYS A 65 5.27 2.14 0.83
N CYS A 66 6.03 1.35 0.07
CA CYS A 66 6.61 1.77 -1.20
C CYS A 66 5.52 2.24 -2.17
N PHE A 67 4.43 1.50 -2.31
CA PHE A 67 3.28 1.87 -3.13
C PHE A 67 2.62 3.17 -2.66
N VAL A 68 2.27 3.29 -1.37
CA VAL A 68 1.58 4.48 -0.86
C VAL A 68 2.44 5.72 -0.98
N LYS A 69 3.73 5.66 -0.59
CA LYS A 69 4.65 6.80 -0.73
C LYS A 69 4.84 7.21 -2.19
N ARG A 70 4.82 6.26 -3.12
CA ARG A 70 4.99 6.54 -4.55
C ARG A 70 3.77 7.18 -5.20
N TYR A 71 2.56 6.83 -4.77
CA TYR A 71 1.33 7.20 -5.49
C TYR A 71 0.35 8.06 -4.70
N CYS A 72 0.54 8.22 -3.40
CA CYS A 72 -0.31 9.00 -2.49
C CYS A 72 0.33 10.34 -2.08
N HIS A 73 1.11 10.96 -2.96
CA HIS A 73 1.80 12.23 -2.70
C HIS A 73 0.91 13.47 -2.92
N SER A 74 -0.34 13.31 -3.37
CA SER A 74 -1.25 14.45 -3.60
C SER A 74 -2.73 14.07 -3.46
N PRO A 75 -3.62 15.03 -3.15
CA PRO A 75 -5.06 14.75 -3.00
C PRO A 75 -5.67 14.11 -4.25
N LYS A 76 -6.52 13.09 -4.06
CA LYS A 76 -7.15 12.35 -5.15
C LYS A 76 -8.63 12.70 -5.25
N ARG A 77 -9.10 13.04 -6.46
CA ARG A 77 -10.52 13.28 -6.74
C ARG A 77 -11.35 12.00 -6.79
N VAL A 78 -10.70 10.87 -7.04
CA VAL A 78 -11.33 9.57 -7.24
C VAL A 78 -10.59 8.55 -6.39
N LEU A 79 -11.34 7.72 -5.67
CA LEU A 79 -10.83 6.57 -4.92
C LEU A 79 -11.47 5.30 -5.48
N PHE A 80 -10.65 4.39 -5.99
CA PHE A 80 -11.09 3.04 -6.34
C PHE A 80 -11.04 2.18 -5.08
N LEU A 81 -12.16 1.54 -4.74
CA LEU A 81 -12.30 0.76 -3.51
C LEU A 81 -12.71 -0.68 -3.84
N GLY A 82 -11.82 -1.62 -3.57
CA GLY A 82 -12.12 -3.06 -3.59
C GLY A 82 -12.75 -3.54 -2.28
N MET A 83 -13.07 -4.83 -2.20
CA MET A 83 -13.60 -5.43 -0.97
C MET A 83 -12.48 -5.81 0.02
N ASN A 84 -11.58 -6.71 -0.39
CA ASN A 84 -10.52 -7.26 0.43
C ASN A 84 -9.44 -7.93 -0.44
N PRO A 85 -8.25 -8.23 0.11
CA PRO A 85 -7.17 -8.88 -0.62
C PRO A 85 -7.57 -10.21 -1.28
N GLY A 86 -7.26 -10.37 -2.57
CA GLY A 86 -7.22 -11.66 -3.23
C GLY A 86 -5.95 -12.46 -2.89
N PRO A 87 -5.98 -13.80 -3.02
CA PRO A 87 -4.89 -14.66 -2.56
C PRO A 87 -3.62 -14.60 -3.43
N PHE A 88 -3.67 -14.06 -4.65
CA PHE A 88 -2.53 -14.00 -5.58
C PHE A 88 -2.13 -12.56 -5.95
N GLY A 89 -2.90 -11.57 -5.52
CA GLY A 89 -2.65 -10.15 -5.64
C GLY A 89 -2.16 -9.56 -4.31
N MET A 90 -2.99 -8.76 -3.65
CA MET A 90 -2.60 -8.02 -2.44
C MET A 90 -2.11 -8.92 -1.29
N ALA A 91 -2.60 -10.16 -1.15
CA ALA A 91 -2.07 -11.09 -0.14
C ALA A 91 -0.63 -11.57 -0.43
N GLN A 92 -0.12 -11.33 -1.63
CA GLN A 92 1.26 -11.63 -2.01
C GLN A 92 2.11 -10.37 -1.99
N THR A 93 1.55 -9.22 -2.35
CA THR A 93 2.33 -8.03 -2.71
C THR A 93 2.14 -6.84 -1.77
N GLY A 94 1.11 -6.84 -0.94
CA GLY A 94 0.71 -5.68 -0.14
C GLY A 94 0.03 -4.56 -0.96
N VAL A 95 -0.06 -4.67 -2.28
CA VAL A 95 -0.65 -3.65 -3.15
C VAL A 95 -2.10 -4.00 -3.51
N PRO A 96 -3.09 -3.07 -3.41
CA PRO A 96 -4.46 -3.31 -3.84
C PRO A 96 -4.53 -3.72 -5.32
N PHE A 97 -5.30 -4.76 -5.64
CA PHE A 97 -5.34 -5.39 -6.98
C PHE A 97 -3.94 -5.78 -7.51
N GLY A 98 -2.98 -6.02 -6.61
CA GLY A 98 -1.57 -6.05 -6.93
C GLY A 98 -1.09 -7.41 -7.42
N GLU A 99 -1.36 -7.76 -8.68
CA GLU A 99 -0.70 -8.88 -9.35
C GLU A 99 0.83 -8.66 -9.39
N ALA A 100 1.60 -9.70 -9.03
CA ALA A 100 3.03 -9.57 -8.73
C ALA A 100 3.86 -8.97 -9.88
N ARG A 101 3.58 -9.35 -11.14
CA ARG A 101 4.31 -8.82 -12.29
C ARG A 101 4.00 -7.34 -12.52
N HIS A 102 2.74 -6.92 -12.49
CA HIS A 102 2.38 -5.51 -12.64
C HIS A 102 2.92 -4.66 -11.47
N VAL A 103 2.87 -5.18 -10.24
CA VAL A 103 3.41 -4.48 -9.06
C VAL A 103 4.92 -4.24 -9.21
N ARG A 104 5.68 -5.26 -9.61
CA ARG A 104 7.13 -5.14 -9.75
C ARG A 104 7.54 -4.38 -11.00
N ASP A 105 7.01 -4.78 -12.16
CA ASP A 105 7.54 -4.36 -13.46
C ASP A 105 6.89 -3.05 -13.96
N TRP A 106 5.63 -2.78 -13.58
CA TRP A 106 4.89 -1.59 -14.03
C TRP A 106 4.80 -0.51 -12.94
N LEU A 107 4.39 -0.87 -11.73
CA LEU A 107 4.33 0.06 -10.59
C LEU A 107 5.73 0.34 -9.99
N GLY A 108 6.74 -0.49 -10.30
CA GLY A 108 8.08 -0.32 -9.76
C GLY A 108 8.13 -0.40 -8.24
N VAL A 109 7.24 -1.19 -7.63
CA VAL A 109 7.15 -1.37 -6.18
C VAL A 109 8.05 -2.52 -5.77
N SER A 110 8.82 -2.31 -4.71
CA SER A 110 9.77 -3.26 -4.14
C SER A 110 9.68 -3.26 -2.61
N GLY A 111 10.13 -4.35 -1.99
CA GLY A 111 10.21 -4.51 -0.54
C GLY A 111 10.21 -5.97 -0.15
N GLU A 112 10.59 -6.26 1.09
CA GLU A 112 10.50 -7.62 1.62
C GLU A 112 9.04 -7.99 1.94
N VAL A 113 8.68 -9.24 1.62
CA VAL A 113 7.41 -9.84 2.02
C VAL A 113 7.70 -11.03 2.92
N HIS A 114 7.35 -10.88 4.19
CA HIS A 114 7.43 -11.93 5.20
C HIS A 114 6.22 -12.89 5.12
N LYS A 115 6.14 -13.83 6.06
CA LYS A 115 5.02 -14.78 6.16
C LYS A 115 4.02 -14.37 7.23
N PRO A 116 2.71 -14.66 7.06
CA PRO A 116 1.78 -14.57 8.16
C PRO A 116 2.11 -15.64 9.23
N PRO A 117 1.70 -15.45 10.50
CA PRO A 117 2.04 -16.37 11.59
C PRO A 117 1.61 -17.82 11.37
N ARG A 118 0.51 -18.04 10.62
CA ARG A 118 -0.01 -19.36 10.28
C ARG A 118 -0.44 -19.40 8.81
N GLU A 119 0.35 -20.08 7.99
CA GLU A 119 0.04 -20.28 6.57
C GLU A 119 -0.75 -21.58 6.35
N HIS A 120 -1.81 -21.51 5.54
CA HIS A 120 -2.42 -22.70 4.98
C HIS A 120 -1.55 -23.22 3.82
N PRO A 121 -1.22 -24.52 3.76
CA PRO A 121 -0.41 -25.10 2.68
C PRO A 121 -0.89 -24.86 1.23
N LYS A 122 -2.19 -24.59 1.03
CA LYS A 122 -2.79 -24.32 -0.30
C LYS A 122 -2.85 -22.82 -0.63
N ARG A 123 -2.41 -21.97 0.29
CA ARG A 123 -2.36 -20.50 0.17
C ARG A 123 -1.05 -19.97 0.75
N PRO A 124 0.12 -20.39 0.23
CA PRO A 124 1.39 -19.82 0.66
C PRO A 124 1.52 -18.37 0.17
N VAL A 125 2.18 -17.54 0.96
CA VAL A 125 2.67 -16.22 0.58
C VAL A 125 4.07 -16.39 -0.01
N LEU A 126 4.24 -16.06 -1.28
CA LEU A 126 5.48 -16.14 -2.05
C LEU A 126 6.05 -14.76 -2.41
N GLY A 127 5.38 -13.70 -1.97
CA GLY A 127 5.83 -12.32 -2.20
C GLY A 127 5.70 -11.86 -3.64
N LEU A 128 6.54 -10.88 -4.01
CA LEU A 128 6.67 -10.34 -5.37
C LEU A 128 7.22 -11.35 -6.41
N SER A 129 7.57 -12.57 -5.96
CA SER A 129 7.99 -13.69 -6.81
C SER A 129 6.87 -14.71 -7.04
N CYS A 130 5.63 -14.43 -6.60
CA CYS A 130 4.49 -15.31 -6.84
C CYS A 130 4.30 -15.54 -8.35
N PRO A 131 4.35 -16.80 -8.85
CA PRO A 131 4.22 -17.10 -10.27
C PRO A 131 2.76 -17.13 -10.75
N ARG A 132 1.80 -16.98 -9.84
CA ARG A 132 0.37 -17.03 -10.13
C ARG A 132 -0.15 -15.64 -10.41
N SER A 133 -0.85 -15.48 -11.52
CA SER A 133 -1.57 -14.24 -11.83
C SER A 133 -2.89 -14.20 -11.09
N GLU A 134 -3.22 -13.04 -10.52
CA GLU A 134 -4.60 -12.68 -10.20
C GLU A 134 -5.27 -12.17 -11.49
N VAL A 135 -6.54 -12.55 -11.73
CA VAL A 135 -7.29 -12.22 -12.96
C VAL A 135 -8.24 -11.04 -12.74
N SER A 136 -8.56 -10.75 -11.47
CA SER A 136 -9.44 -9.68 -11.04
C SER A 136 -8.91 -8.29 -11.36
#